data_AF-V6HAH7-F1
#
_entry.id   AF-V6HAH7-F1
#
_cell.length_a   1.000
_cell.length_b   1.000
_cell.length_c   1.000
_cell.angle_alpha   90.00
_cell.angle_beta   90.00
_cell.angle_gamma   90.00
#
_symmetry.space_group_name_H-M   'P 1'
#
loop_
_entity.id
_entity.type
_entity.pdbx_description
1 polymer ?
#
loop_
_entity_poly.entity_id
_entity_poly.type
_entity_poly.pdbx_seq_one_letter_code
_entity_poly.pdbx_strand_id
1 'polypeptide(L)'
;MDSSKDLQKFDFTEEVIQSFRENRTIPVDFYNKNGQILIHKSDMATGDDISRLQKFEEQGIYFLTAEIGKIALDRGRISASPDASFEKLINPKLSIDLSRGATDLLKDIKKFPLTGAHVRNVGKSIDSILEDFKSSPNMETGLINILEVMSNAGAPVDSEVLTKRTVIAMAMKVRTGKAFTKVDSEIKKVEQMNLMMASYMADIGYTQMKMPTHANLKGEELDYIKNHPIISYFMIANIPDLQDSVKSIVLNHHRPHKGEGINNNYPQPKHLVNKLRTYLEKYQTDHRKNYIVNDIKKQIKGIVTNSLFSEDIGILSIAGEFASLTTAQSWRGPVEPVKALKLILNNSFFAYNEKTLRDFYEHVGLSLCGNEPFIKVGDYVIVASQDSNQKVFFEVCVIRESKKNSIRPALERIGTITPKFINNGKFRISGFEKESLKLDRRRAIFNLERNADPRRIVYLVDPELDEEFFDYLDKQAENFASVKTVSTGTDDTIKNV
;
A
#
# COMPACT_ATOMS: atom_id res chain seq x y z
N MET A 1 23.16 29.92 15.92
CA MET A 1 21.73 29.69 15.68
C MET A 1 21.58 28.26 15.19
N ASP A 2 20.74 27.47 15.84
CA ASP A 2 20.57 26.04 15.55
C ASP A 2 19.72 25.88 14.28
N SER A 3 20.39 25.83 13.12
CA SER A 3 19.77 25.76 11.79
C SER A 3 18.89 24.52 11.60
N SER A 4 18.96 23.54 12.50
CA SER A 4 18.12 22.33 12.47
C SER A 4 16.62 22.60 12.67
N LYS A 5 16.25 23.74 13.28
CA LYS A 5 14.84 24.07 13.59
C LYS A 5 14.05 24.65 12.41
N ASP A 6 14.73 25.13 11.36
CA ASP A 6 14.10 25.84 10.23
C ASP A 6 14.20 25.08 8.91
N LEU A 7 14.59 23.80 8.98
CA LEU A 7 14.74 22.91 7.82
C LEU A 7 13.41 22.29 7.42
N GLN A 8 13.01 22.51 6.18
CA GLN A 8 11.88 21.85 5.54
C GLN A 8 12.39 20.73 4.64
N LYS A 9 11.76 19.55 4.72
CA LYS A 9 12.07 18.45 3.79
C LYS A 9 11.74 18.91 2.38
N PHE A 10 12.70 18.76 1.48
CA PHE A 10 12.48 18.98 0.06
C PHE A 10 11.69 17.82 -0.52
N ASP A 11 10.61 18.14 -1.23
CA ASP A 11 9.82 17.15 -1.97
C ASP A 11 10.26 17.16 -3.43
N PHE A 12 10.80 16.03 -3.89
CA PHE A 12 11.30 15.87 -5.24
C PHE A 12 10.11 15.72 -6.19
N THR A 13 9.72 16.81 -6.83
CA THR A 13 8.77 16.76 -7.95
C THR A 13 9.57 16.72 -9.26
N GLU A 14 9.06 16.01 -10.26
CA GLU A 14 9.73 15.86 -11.56
C GLU A 14 9.96 17.24 -12.20
N GLU A 15 9.01 18.16 -12.04
CA GLU A 15 9.08 19.51 -12.59
C GLU A 15 10.21 20.35 -11.97
N VAL A 16 10.45 20.24 -10.66
CA VAL A 16 11.48 21.03 -9.97
C VAL A 16 12.87 20.53 -10.35
N ILE A 17 13.07 19.22 -10.42
CA ILE A 17 14.34 18.64 -10.85
C ILE A 17 14.60 18.93 -12.33
N GLN A 18 13.58 18.84 -13.17
CA GLN A 18 13.69 19.19 -14.57
C GLN A 18 14.04 20.67 -14.76
N SER A 19 13.42 21.57 -13.98
CA SER A 19 13.78 22.98 -13.95
C SER A 19 15.25 23.21 -13.56
N PHE A 20 15.76 22.52 -12.54
CA PHE A 20 17.18 22.62 -12.17
C PHE A 20 18.11 22.15 -13.28
N ARG A 21 17.71 21.12 -14.04
CA ARG A 21 18.48 20.61 -15.18
C ARG A 21 18.48 21.55 -16.37
N GLU A 22 17.31 22.04 -16.75
CA GLU A 22 17.13 22.98 -17.87
C GLU A 22 17.86 24.30 -17.61
N ASN A 23 17.71 24.83 -16.39
CA ASN A 23 18.31 26.10 -16.00
C ASN A 23 19.75 25.97 -15.47
N ARG A 24 20.29 24.74 -15.38
CA ARG A 24 21.62 24.41 -14.82
C ARG A 24 21.90 25.12 -13.49
N THR A 25 20.88 25.18 -12.63
CA THR A 25 20.91 25.97 -11.40
C THR A 25 20.34 25.18 -10.24
N ILE A 26 21.02 25.24 -9.10
CA ILE A 26 20.56 24.77 -7.79
C ILE A 26 20.36 26.03 -6.94
N PRO A 27 19.11 26.45 -6.69
CA PRO A 27 18.83 27.79 -6.15
C PRO A 27 19.03 27.93 -4.64
N VAL A 28 19.22 26.82 -3.92
CA VAL A 28 19.32 26.77 -2.46
C VAL A 28 20.41 25.82 -2.01
N ASP A 29 20.91 26.02 -0.79
CA ASP A 29 21.72 25.00 -0.13
C ASP A 29 20.80 23.89 0.36
N PHE A 30 21.27 22.66 0.20
CA PHE A 30 20.57 21.47 0.63
C PHE A 30 21.29 20.81 1.79
N TYR A 31 20.53 20.42 2.81
CA TYR A 31 21.03 19.95 4.09
C TYR A 31 20.57 18.51 4.36
N ASN A 32 21.30 17.81 5.21
CA ASN A 32 20.78 16.63 5.89
C ASN A 32 19.93 17.03 7.12
N LYS A 33 19.29 16.04 7.75
CA LYS A 33 18.46 16.24 8.95
C LYS A 33 19.18 16.88 10.15
N ASN A 34 20.51 16.86 10.17
CA ASN A 34 21.32 17.44 11.24
C ASN A 34 21.80 18.87 10.91
N GLY A 35 21.35 19.45 9.79
CA GLY A 35 21.75 20.79 9.36
C GLY A 35 23.13 20.89 8.73
N GLN A 36 23.73 19.76 8.33
CA GLN A 36 24.97 19.78 7.53
C GLN A 36 24.61 19.92 6.06
N ILE A 37 25.29 20.81 5.35
CA ILE A 37 25.12 20.99 3.90
C ILE A 37 25.60 19.72 3.20
N LEU A 38 24.71 19.11 2.40
CA LEU A 38 24.99 18.01 1.50
C LEU A 38 25.35 18.51 0.11
N ILE A 39 24.63 19.52 -0.38
CA ILE A 39 24.80 20.09 -1.73
C ILE A 39 24.68 21.60 -1.62
N HIS A 40 25.66 22.31 -2.20
CA HIS A 40 25.65 23.76 -2.23
C HIS A 40 24.75 24.28 -3.34
N LYS A 41 24.14 25.45 -3.11
CA LYS A 41 23.57 26.27 -4.18
C LYS A 41 24.63 26.51 -5.26
N SER A 42 24.21 26.46 -6.52
CA SER A 42 25.12 26.57 -7.66
C SER A 42 24.41 27.21 -8.84
N ASP A 43 24.99 28.27 -9.39
CA ASP A 43 24.47 28.95 -10.59
C ASP A 43 24.92 28.28 -11.90
N MET A 44 25.75 27.24 -11.80
CA MET A 44 26.35 26.48 -12.90
C MET A 44 26.40 24.99 -12.53
N ALA A 45 25.26 24.44 -12.10
CA ALA A 45 25.15 23.05 -11.68
C ALA A 45 25.41 22.09 -12.85
N THR A 46 26.30 21.12 -12.63
CA THR A 46 26.55 20.06 -13.61
C THR A 46 25.46 18.98 -13.52
N GLY A 47 25.34 18.14 -14.56
CA GLY A 47 24.45 16.98 -14.52
C GLY A 47 24.75 16.03 -13.35
N ASP A 48 26.02 15.95 -12.92
CA ASP A 48 26.46 15.15 -11.77
C ASP A 48 26.01 15.76 -10.44
N ASP A 49 26.02 17.08 -10.30
CA ASP A 49 25.54 17.78 -9.10
C ASP A 49 24.04 17.56 -8.90
N ILE A 50 23.27 17.58 -9.99
CA ILE A 50 21.82 17.31 -9.95
C ILE A 50 21.56 15.82 -9.70
N SER A 51 22.38 14.92 -10.25
CA SER A 51 22.29 13.48 -9.97
C SER A 51 22.65 13.15 -8.51
N ARG A 52 23.47 13.97 -7.84
CA ARG A 52 23.72 13.84 -6.40
C ARG A 52 22.50 14.18 -5.55
N LEU A 53 21.68 15.16 -5.94
CA LEU A 53 20.42 15.47 -5.24
C LEU A 53 19.54 14.21 -5.12
N GLN A 54 19.48 13.43 -6.19
CA GLN A 54 18.67 12.20 -6.27
C GLN A 54 19.15 11.10 -5.32
N LYS A 55 20.47 10.96 -5.10
CA LYS A 55 21.02 9.98 -4.15
C LYS A 55 20.64 10.26 -2.69
N PHE A 56 20.33 11.53 -2.38
CA PHE A 56 19.94 11.94 -1.04
C PHE A 56 18.41 12.00 -0.84
N GLU A 57 17.61 11.77 -1.89
CA GLU A 57 16.15 11.65 -1.76
C GLU A 57 15.75 10.52 -0.81
N GLU A 58 16.32 9.33 -1.00
CA GLU A 58 16.07 8.15 -0.14
C GLU A 58 16.48 8.40 1.32
N GLN A 59 17.46 9.27 1.54
CA GLN A 59 17.99 9.62 2.87
C GLN A 59 17.29 10.84 3.50
N GLY A 60 16.48 11.56 2.71
CA GLY A 60 15.85 12.82 3.07
C GLY A 60 16.81 14.01 2.96
N ILE A 61 16.49 14.95 2.07
CA ILE A 61 17.20 16.22 1.92
C ILE A 61 16.30 17.38 2.37
N TYR A 62 16.91 18.43 2.90
CA TYR A 62 16.20 19.55 3.51
C TYR A 62 16.71 20.87 2.94
N PHE A 63 15.91 21.93 3.00
CA PHE A 63 16.30 23.29 2.67
C PHE A 63 15.76 24.24 3.73
N LEU A 64 16.30 25.46 3.80
CA LEU A 64 15.82 26.45 4.76
C LEU A 64 14.43 26.95 4.35
N THR A 65 13.48 26.95 5.29
CA THR A 65 12.09 27.39 5.04
C THR A 65 12.02 28.81 4.46
N ALA A 66 12.94 29.69 4.86
CA ALA A 66 13.05 31.06 4.33
C ALA A 66 13.38 31.12 2.82
N GLU A 67 13.89 30.03 2.24
CA GLU A 67 14.31 29.96 0.84
C GLU A 67 13.27 29.27 -0.06
N ILE A 68 12.09 28.93 0.46
CA ILE A 68 11.02 28.26 -0.30
C ILE A 68 10.63 29.00 -1.59
N GLY A 69 10.66 30.34 -1.56
CA GLY A 69 10.36 31.18 -2.73
C GLY A 69 11.38 31.08 -3.86
N LYS A 70 12.58 30.54 -3.60
CA LYS A 70 13.63 30.34 -4.63
C LYS A 70 13.51 29.01 -5.36
N ILE A 71 12.76 28.07 -4.77
CA ILE A 71 12.51 26.74 -5.32
C ILE A 71 11.17 26.72 -6.05
N ALA A 72 10.23 27.56 -5.62
CA ALA A 72 8.93 27.70 -6.25
C ALA A 72 9.10 28.25 -7.68
N LEU A 73 8.97 27.38 -8.67
CA LEU A 73 8.50 27.77 -10.01
C LEU A 73 7.26 28.64 -9.82
N ASP A 74 7.12 29.71 -10.61
CA ASP A 74 6.10 30.77 -10.50
C ASP A 74 4.67 30.18 -10.51
N ARG A 75 4.27 29.59 -9.38
CA ARG A 75 2.96 29.01 -9.13
C ARG A 75 2.12 30.17 -8.69
N GLY A 76 1.47 30.81 -9.66
CA GLY A 76 0.39 31.75 -9.39
C GLY A 76 -0.47 31.21 -8.25
N ARG A 77 -0.47 31.95 -7.13
CA ARG A 77 -1.31 31.76 -5.94
C ARG A 77 -1.86 30.34 -5.79
N ILE A 78 -1.10 29.46 -5.14
CA ILE A 78 -1.68 28.27 -4.52
C ILE A 78 -2.60 28.78 -3.40
N SER A 79 -3.85 29.05 -3.75
CA SER A 79 -4.96 29.04 -2.82
C SER A 79 -4.97 27.68 -2.12
N ALA A 80 -5.27 27.70 -0.82
CA ALA A 80 -5.48 26.52 -0.01
C ALA A 80 -6.23 25.43 -0.79
N SER A 81 -5.62 24.24 -0.90
CA SER A 81 -6.18 23.00 -1.47
C SER A 81 -6.80 23.16 -2.87
N PRO A 82 -6.25 22.55 -3.93
CA PRO A 82 -7.05 22.38 -5.14
C PRO A 82 -8.32 21.62 -4.73
N ASP A 83 -9.47 22.20 -5.00
CA ASP A 83 -10.74 21.49 -4.95
C ASP A 83 -10.62 20.23 -5.82
N ALA A 84 -11.22 19.13 -5.37
CA ALA A 84 -11.11 17.85 -6.07
C ALA A 84 -11.59 17.98 -7.52
N SER A 85 -10.67 17.79 -8.48
CA SER A 85 -11.06 17.71 -9.89
C SER A 85 -11.75 16.36 -10.12
N PHE A 86 -13.02 16.42 -10.53
CA PHE A 86 -13.81 15.25 -10.95
C PHE A 86 -13.51 14.88 -12.42
N GLU A 87 -12.25 14.86 -12.83
CA GLU A 87 -11.88 14.34 -14.16
C GLU A 87 -11.93 12.82 -14.16
N LYS A 88 -11.94 12.15 -15.32
CA LYS A 88 -11.86 10.68 -15.38
C LYS A 88 -10.42 10.31 -15.74
N LEU A 89 -9.71 9.62 -14.85
CA LEU A 89 -8.29 9.23 -15.06
C LEU A 89 -8.14 8.09 -16.06
N ILE A 90 -9.18 7.28 -16.21
CA ILE A 90 -9.18 6.17 -17.15
C ILE A 90 -10.45 6.28 -17.98
N ASN A 91 -10.28 6.15 -19.29
CA ASN A 91 -11.35 6.02 -20.24
C ASN A 91 -12.24 4.83 -19.87
N PRO A 92 -13.53 5.04 -19.53
CA PRO A 92 -14.42 3.96 -19.10
C PRO A 92 -14.51 2.81 -20.10
N LYS A 93 -14.36 3.12 -21.40
CA LYS A 93 -14.36 2.10 -22.46
C LYS A 93 -13.18 1.14 -22.33
N LEU A 94 -11.97 1.65 -22.08
CA LEU A 94 -10.79 0.82 -21.94
C LEU A 94 -10.91 -0.14 -20.75
N SER A 95 -11.51 0.31 -19.65
CA SER A 95 -11.75 -0.54 -18.48
C SER A 95 -12.82 -1.61 -18.72
N ILE A 96 -13.88 -1.28 -19.46
CA ILE A 96 -14.85 -2.27 -19.92
C ILE A 96 -14.17 -3.30 -20.82
N ASP A 97 -13.32 -2.85 -21.75
CA ASP A 97 -12.61 -3.74 -22.67
C ASP A 97 -11.62 -4.65 -21.91
N LEU A 98 -10.93 -4.12 -20.89
CA LEU A 98 -10.08 -4.91 -20.00
C LEU A 98 -10.90 -5.95 -19.22
N SER A 99 -12.07 -5.57 -18.70
CA SER A 99 -12.95 -6.49 -17.97
C SER A 99 -13.54 -7.61 -18.86
N ARG A 100 -13.91 -7.27 -20.10
CA ARG A 100 -14.31 -8.25 -21.11
C ARG A 100 -13.15 -9.18 -21.49
N GLY A 101 -11.97 -8.62 -21.72
CA GLY A 101 -10.76 -9.40 -21.96
C GLY A 101 -10.44 -10.35 -20.80
N ALA A 102 -10.72 -9.97 -19.56
CA ALA A 102 -10.57 -10.84 -18.38
C ALA A 102 -11.59 -11.98 -18.42
N THR A 103 -12.83 -11.67 -18.76
CA THR A 103 -13.91 -12.65 -18.91
C THR A 103 -13.56 -13.70 -19.97
N ASP A 104 -13.11 -13.25 -21.14
CA ASP A 104 -12.79 -14.13 -22.25
C ASP A 104 -11.57 -14.99 -21.94
N LEU A 105 -10.52 -14.38 -21.37
CA LEU A 105 -9.34 -15.11 -20.90
C LEU A 105 -9.73 -16.22 -19.92
N LEU A 106 -10.49 -15.91 -18.86
CA LEU A 106 -10.85 -16.89 -17.83
C LEU A 106 -11.72 -18.01 -18.40
N LYS A 107 -12.62 -17.71 -19.34
CA LYS A 107 -13.44 -18.72 -20.04
C LYS A 107 -12.59 -19.65 -20.90
N ASP A 108 -11.61 -19.11 -21.61
CA ASP A 108 -10.75 -19.86 -22.52
C ASP A 108 -9.78 -20.75 -21.74
N ILE A 109 -9.11 -20.21 -20.72
CA ILE A 109 -8.12 -20.96 -19.96
C ILE A 109 -8.73 -22.03 -19.04
N LYS A 110 -10.05 -21.98 -18.84
CA LYS A 110 -10.81 -23.06 -18.22
C LYS A 110 -10.86 -24.31 -19.09
N LYS A 111 -10.80 -24.15 -20.42
CA LYS A 111 -10.91 -25.24 -21.41
C LYS A 111 -9.56 -25.58 -22.06
N PHE A 112 -8.68 -24.60 -22.21
CA PHE A 112 -7.44 -24.71 -22.97
C PHE A 112 -6.25 -24.19 -22.17
N PRO A 113 -5.02 -24.67 -22.43
CA PRO A 113 -3.83 -24.11 -21.80
C PRO A 113 -3.64 -22.62 -22.18
N LEU A 114 -3.12 -21.83 -21.24
CA LEU A 114 -2.66 -20.46 -21.50
C LEU A 114 -1.52 -20.50 -22.54
N THR A 115 -1.46 -19.50 -23.43
CA THR A 115 -0.50 -19.44 -24.54
C THR A 115 0.12 -18.04 -24.63
N GLY A 116 1.22 -17.90 -25.38
CA GLY A 116 1.82 -16.59 -25.64
C GLY A 116 0.87 -15.62 -26.37
N ALA A 117 -0.10 -16.12 -27.16
CA ALA A 117 -1.11 -15.27 -27.80
C ALA A 117 -2.02 -14.60 -26.76
N HIS A 118 -2.46 -15.35 -25.75
CA HIS A 118 -3.22 -14.79 -24.62
C HIS A 118 -2.42 -13.68 -23.91
N VAL A 119 -1.15 -13.95 -23.61
CA VAL A 119 -0.27 -12.98 -22.93
C VAL A 119 -0.09 -11.70 -23.76
N ARG A 120 0.13 -11.81 -25.08
CA ARG A 120 0.26 -10.63 -25.95
C ARG A 120 -1.02 -9.80 -26.02
N ASN A 121 -2.19 -10.45 -26.06
CA ASN A 121 -3.48 -9.75 -26.08
C ASN A 121 -3.74 -9.01 -24.76
N VAL A 122 -3.45 -9.65 -23.62
CA VAL A 122 -3.51 -9.01 -22.30
C VAL A 122 -2.53 -7.84 -22.24
N GLY A 123 -1.29 -8.03 -22.72
CA GLY A 123 -0.27 -7.00 -22.76
C GLY A 123 -0.71 -5.74 -23.52
N LYS A 124 -1.35 -5.90 -24.69
CA LYS A 124 -1.91 -4.76 -25.45
C LYS A 124 -3.00 -4.00 -24.68
N SER A 125 -3.86 -4.74 -23.99
CA SER A 125 -4.96 -4.15 -23.20
C SER A 125 -4.43 -3.38 -21.99
N ILE A 126 -3.41 -3.94 -21.33
CA ILE A 126 -2.68 -3.32 -20.23
C ILE A 126 -1.98 -2.04 -20.69
N ASP A 127 -1.22 -2.10 -21.79
CA ASP A 127 -0.48 -0.96 -22.35
C ASP A 127 -1.43 0.19 -22.71
N SER A 128 -2.59 -0.13 -23.29
CA SER A 128 -3.60 0.87 -23.65
C SER A 128 -4.13 1.64 -22.42
N ILE A 129 -4.42 0.94 -21.32
CA ILE A 129 -4.87 1.59 -20.08
C ILE A 129 -3.73 2.35 -19.39
N LEU A 130 -2.52 1.81 -19.43
CA LEU A 130 -1.36 2.46 -18.84
C LEU A 130 -1.05 3.79 -19.52
N GLU A 131 -1.06 3.82 -20.86
CA GLU A 131 -0.85 5.05 -21.63
C GLU A 131 -1.97 6.07 -21.40
N ASP A 132 -3.23 5.62 -21.37
CA ASP A 132 -4.38 6.49 -21.06
C ASP A 132 -4.23 7.11 -19.66
N PHE A 133 -3.92 6.30 -18.65
CA PHE A 133 -3.70 6.76 -17.28
C PHE A 133 -2.52 7.75 -17.20
N LYS A 134 -1.40 7.46 -17.87
CA LYS A 134 -0.20 8.32 -17.88
C LYS A 134 -0.37 9.62 -18.66
N SER A 135 -1.27 9.63 -19.64
CA SER A 135 -1.59 10.84 -20.42
C SER A 135 -2.46 11.83 -19.65
N SER A 136 -3.02 11.41 -18.50
CA SER A 136 -3.87 12.27 -17.69
C SER A 136 -3.07 13.36 -16.97
N PRO A 137 -3.45 14.66 -17.09
CA PRO A 137 -2.76 15.76 -16.40
C PRO A 137 -2.88 15.67 -14.86
N ASN A 138 -3.84 14.88 -14.37
CA ASN A 138 -4.08 14.66 -12.95
C ASN A 138 -3.62 13.26 -12.51
N MET A 139 -2.71 12.59 -13.23
CA MET A 139 -2.23 11.25 -12.87
C MET A 139 -1.70 11.16 -11.43
N GLU A 140 -0.94 12.17 -10.99
CA GLU A 140 -0.27 12.21 -9.68
C GLU A 140 -1.18 12.70 -8.55
N THR A 141 -1.98 13.73 -8.82
CA THR A 141 -2.78 14.47 -7.82
C THR A 141 -4.29 14.19 -7.93
N GLY A 142 -4.71 13.53 -9.01
CA GLY A 142 -6.09 13.27 -9.35
C GLY A 142 -6.80 12.41 -8.33
N LEU A 143 -7.79 13.04 -7.73
CA LEU A 143 -8.65 12.55 -6.67
C LEU A 143 -9.78 11.63 -7.19
N ILE A 144 -9.53 10.87 -8.24
CA ILE A 144 -10.61 10.40 -9.12
C ILE A 144 -10.98 8.94 -8.88
N ASN A 145 -12.28 8.68 -9.01
CA ASN A 145 -12.96 7.44 -8.63
C ASN A 145 -12.60 6.26 -9.55
N ILE A 146 -11.47 5.59 -9.27
CA ILE A 146 -11.07 4.29 -9.84
C ILE A 146 -12.25 3.29 -9.81
N LEU A 147 -13.17 3.43 -8.84
CA LEU A 147 -14.33 2.54 -8.68
C LEU A 147 -15.46 2.78 -9.68
N GLU A 148 -15.68 4.02 -10.14
CA GLU A 148 -16.79 4.31 -11.06
C GLU A 148 -16.53 3.65 -12.42
N VAL A 149 -15.25 3.62 -12.80
CA VAL A 149 -14.68 2.90 -13.94
C VAL A 149 -14.82 1.37 -13.79
N MET A 150 -15.07 0.87 -12.58
CA MET A 150 -15.22 -0.55 -12.24
C MET A 150 -16.65 -0.96 -11.90
N SER A 151 -17.59 -0.01 -11.83
CA SER A 151 -18.97 -0.30 -11.45
C SER A 151 -19.79 -0.77 -12.66
N ASN A 152 -20.30 -2.01 -12.59
CA ASN A 152 -21.32 -2.60 -13.47
C ASN A 152 -21.02 -2.67 -14.99
N ALA A 153 -19.91 -3.28 -15.39
CA ALA A 153 -19.76 -3.82 -16.75
C ALA A 153 -20.55 -5.12 -17.00
N GLY A 154 -21.27 -5.64 -15.98
CA GLY A 154 -21.93 -6.95 -16.03
C GLY A 154 -20.96 -8.12 -16.11
N ALA A 155 -19.70 -7.91 -15.72
CA ALA A 155 -18.66 -8.93 -15.73
C ALA A 155 -18.85 -9.96 -14.60
N PRO A 156 -18.42 -11.21 -14.78
CA PRO A 156 -18.35 -12.18 -13.69
C PRO A 156 -17.43 -11.70 -12.56
N VAL A 157 -17.72 -12.15 -11.33
CA VAL A 157 -16.99 -11.77 -10.11
C VAL A 157 -15.48 -11.89 -10.26
N ASP A 158 -14.97 -13.02 -10.77
CA ASP A 158 -13.53 -13.25 -10.91
C ASP A 158 -12.88 -12.26 -11.88
N SER A 159 -13.59 -11.91 -12.96
CA SER A 159 -13.14 -10.92 -13.94
C SER A 159 -13.13 -9.51 -13.35
N GLU A 160 -14.15 -9.16 -12.58
CA GLU A 160 -14.21 -7.89 -11.87
C GLU A 160 -13.06 -7.75 -10.88
N VAL A 161 -12.85 -8.72 -9.97
CA VAL A 161 -11.74 -8.70 -8.99
C VAL A 161 -10.38 -8.55 -9.69
N LEU A 162 -10.16 -9.30 -10.77
CA LEU A 162 -8.92 -9.28 -11.55
C LEU A 162 -8.66 -7.90 -12.18
N THR A 163 -9.68 -7.32 -12.82
CA THR A 163 -9.61 -5.96 -13.38
C THR A 163 -9.38 -4.92 -12.28
N LYS A 164 -10.13 -5.01 -11.17
CA LYS A 164 -10.01 -4.07 -10.05
C LYS A 164 -8.59 -4.04 -9.50
N ARG A 165 -8.05 -5.22 -9.22
CA ARG A 165 -6.68 -5.37 -8.71
C ARG A 165 -5.65 -4.82 -9.69
N THR A 166 -5.81 -5.04 -10.99
CA THR A 166 -4.84 -4.60 -12.00
C THR A 166 -4.77 -3.07 -12.09
N VAL A 167 -5.92 -2.41 -12.10
CA VAL A 167 -5.98 -0.93 -12.15
C VAL A 167 -5.45 -0.30 -10.86
N ILE A 168 -5.77 -0.86 -9.69
CA ILE A 168 -5.26 -0.33 -8.42
C ILE A 168 -3.74 -0.52 -8.31
N ALA A 169 -3.23 -1.70 -8.68
CA ALA A 169 -1.80 -1.98 -8.68
C ALA A 169 -1.04 -1.07 -9.65
N MET A 170 -1.63 -0.79 -10.83
CA MET A 170 -1.11 0.20 -11.78
C MET A 170 -1.03 1.58 -11.13
N ALA A 171 -2.14 2.09 -10.59
CA ALA A 171 -2.19 3.42 -10.00
C ALA A 171 -1.16 3.58 -8.88
N MET A 172 -1.01 2.57 -8.01
CA MET A 172 0.03 2.56 -6.98
C MET A 172 1.44 2.61 -7.59
N LYS A 173 1.76 1.74 -8.56
CA LYS A 173 3.12 1.65 -9.12
C LYS A 173 3.52 2.85 -9.95
N VAL A 174 2.56 3.46 -10.64
CA VAL A 174 2.78 4.70 -11.39
C VAL A 174 3.03 5.85 -10.42
N ARG A 175 2.20 6.01 -9.37
CA ARG A 175 2.32 7.11 -8.40
C ARG A 175 3.52 6.99 -7.46
N THR A 176 4.05 5.78 -7.23
CA THR A 176 5.30 5.59 -6.48
C THR A 176 6.56 5.71 -7.35
N GLY A 177 6.43 5.59 -8.67
CA GLY A 177 7.56 5.55 -9.60
C GLY A 177 7.85 6.91 -10.22
N LYS A 178 8.81 7.66 -9.66
CA LYS A 178 9.34 8.87 -10.31
C LYS A 178 10.29 8.47 -11.45
N ALA A 179 10.13 9.08 -12.62
CA ALA A 179 11.06 8.93 -13.74
C ALA A 179 11.78 10.26 -13.96
N PHE A 180 13.11 10.23 -14.06
CA PHE A 180 13.89 11.47 -14.21
C PHE A 180 14.69 11.51 -15.51
N THR A 181 14.75 10.40 -16.25
CA THR A 181 15.35 10.34 -17.57
C THR A 181 14.46 9.51 -18.50
N LYS A 182 14.68 9.64 -19.81
CA LYS A 182 14.01 8.80 -20.80
C LYS A 182 14.29 7.32 -20.57
N VAL A 183 15.53 6.96 -20.20
CA VAL A 183 15.90 5.58 -19.89
C VAL A 183 15.16 5.07 -18.65
N ASP A 184 15.06 5.90 -17.61
CA ASP A 184 14.29 5.54 -16.41
C ASP A 184 12.81 5.34 -16.73
N SER A 185 12.24 6.19 -17.60
CA SER A 185 10.85 6.08 -18.02
C SER A 185 10.57 4.77 -18.76
N GLU A 186 11.47 4.32 -19.64
CA GLU A 186 11.34 3.02 -20.31
C GLU A 186 11.46 1.84 -19.32
N ILE A 187 12.42 1.90 -18.39
CA ILE A 187 12.56 0.88 -17.34
C ILE A 187 11.29 0.82 -16.47
N LYS A 188 10.79 1.98 -16.05
CA LYS A 188 9.57 2.10 -15.23
C LYS A 188 8.35 1.60 -15.99
N LYS A 189 8.24 1.88 -17.29
CA LYS A 189 7.17 1.32 -18.13
C LYS A 189 7.22 -0.21 -18.12
N VAL A 190 8.40 -0.82 -18.28
CA VAL A 190 8.55 -2.28 -18.22
C VAL A 190 8.17 -2.83 -16.83
N GLU A 191 8.58 -2.16 -15.74
CA GLU A 191 8.19 -2.54 -14.37
C GLU A 191 6.66 -2.45 -14.16
N GLN A 192 6.03 -1.38 -14.62
CA GLN A 192 4.58 -1.17 -14.57
C GLN A 192 3.84 -2.26 -15.34
N MET A 193 4.25 -2.53 -16.58
CA MET A 193 3.71 -3.60 -17.42
C MET A 193 3.84 -4.98 -16.75
N ASN A 194 4.99 -5.27 -16.13
CA ASN A 194 5.21 -6.54 -15.43
C ASN A 194 4.29 -6.70 -14.21
N LEU A 195 4.14 -5.66 -13.39
CA LEU A 195 3.23 -5.73 -12.23
C LEU A 195 1.78 -5.87 -12.67
N MET A 196 1.35 -5.13 -13.70
CA MET A 196 -0.01 -5.23 -14.22
C MET A 196 -0.27 -6.62 -14.81
N MET A 197 0.69 -7.18 -15.57
CA MET A 197 0.59 -8.54 -16.09
C MET A 197 0.51 -9.56 -14.95
N ALA A 198 1.33 -9.42 -13.91
CA ALA A 198 1.29 -10.30 -12.74
C ALA A 198 -0.05 -10.21 -12.00
N SER A 199 -0.57 -9.00 -11.84
CA SER A 199 -1.89 -8.75 -11.24
C SER A 199 -3.01 -9.39 -12.04
N TYR A 200 -2.92 -9.36 -13.37
CA TYR A 200 -3.86 -10.01 -14.27
C TYR A 200 -3.80 -11.55 -14.17
N MET A 201 -2.62 -12.11 -13.86
CA MET A 201 -2.36 -13.55 -13.85
C MET A 201 -2.41 -14.19 -12.46
N ALA A 202 -2.55 -13.43 -11.37
CA ALA A 202 -2.39 -13.93 -10.01
C ALA A 202 -3.43 -15.01 -9.61
N ASP A 203 -4.68 -14.87 -10.05
CA ASP A 203 -5.81 -15.73 -9.64
C ASP A 203 -6.33 -16.64 -10.74
N ILE A 204 -5.63 -16.73 -11.87
CA ILE A 204 -6.07 -17.58 -12.99
C ILE A 204 -6.15 -19.06 -12.60
N GLY A 205 -5.43 -19.47 -11.56
CA GLY A 205 -5.52 -20.81 -10.97
C GLY A 205 -6.93 -21.18 -10.51
N TYR A 206 -7.79 -20.22 -10.15
CA TYR A 206 -9.17 -20.48 -9.78
C TYR A 206 -9.97 -21.14 -10.90
N THR A 207 -9.62 -20.93 -12.18
CA THR A 207 -10.30 -21.61 -13.29
C THR A 207 -10.07 -23.12 -13.30
N GLN A 208 -9.03 -23.58 -12.58
CA GLN A 208 -8.65 -24.99 -12.45
C GLN A 208 -8.99 -25.56 -11.06
N MET A 209 -9.66 -24.78 -10.21
CA MET A 209 -9.99 -25.14 -8.83
C MET A 209 -11.50 -25.19 -8.62
N LYS A 210 -11.94 -26.02 -7.67
CA LYS A 210 -13.33 -26.05 -7.20
C LYS A 210 -13.44 -25.15 -5.96
N MET A 211 -13.68 -23.86 -6.21
CA MET A 211 -13.72 -22.86 -5.14
C MET A 211 -14.97 -23.01 -4.27
N PRO A 212 -14.85 -23.00 -2.93
CA PRO A 212 -15.99 -22.94 -2.03
C PRO A 212 -16.83 -21.67 -2.26
N THR A 213 -18.14 -21.78 -2.06
CA THR A 213 -19.11 -20.70 -2.30
C THR A 213 -19.84 -20.23 -1.04
N HIS A 214 -19.38 -20.63 0.14
CA HIS A 214 -19.99 -20.27 1.42
C HIS A 214 -19.00 -19.59 2.37
N ALA A 215 -19.53 -18.90 3.37
CA ALA A 215 -18.75 -18.32 4.46
C ALA A 215 -18.29 -19.41 5.46
N ASN A 216 -17.41 -19.03 6.39
CA ASN A 216 -16.94 -19.88 7.50
C ASN A 216 -16.32 -21.21 7.04
N LEU A 217 -15.36 -21.10 6.11
CA LEU A 217 -14.63 -22.23 5.56
C LEU A 217 -13.95 -23.07 6.64
N LYS A 218 -13.92 -24.39 6.42
CA LYS A 218 -13.14 -25.33 7.23
C LYS A 218 -11.65 -25.13 6.99
N GLY A 219 -10.82 -25.60 7.92
CA GLY A 219 -9.36 -25.53 7.80
C GLY A 219 -8.85 -26.14 6.49
N GLU A 220 -9.37 -27.30 6.09
CA GLU A 220 -9.01 -27.99 4.84
C GLU A 220 -9.37 -27.16 3.59
N GLU A 221 -10.51 -26.48 3.60
CA GLU A 221 -10.94 -25.62 2.49
C GLU A 221 -10.06 -24.38 2.38
N LEU A 222 -9.67 -23.79 3.51
CA LEU A 222 -8.71 -22.68 3.56
C LEU A 222 -7.36 -23.11 3.01
N ASP A 223 -6.86 -24.28 3.42
CA ASP A 223 -5.59 -24.81 2.93
C ASP A 223 -5.65 -25.17 1.44
N TYR A 224 -6.80 -25.64 0.95
CA TYR A 224 -7.05 -25.84 -0.48
C TYR A 224 -6.94 -24.52 -1.25
N ILE A 225 -7.65 -23.46 -0.81
CA ILE A 225 -7.60 -22.13 -1.45
C ILE A 225 -6.17 -21.58 -1.46
N LYS A 226 -5.39 -21.75 -0.38
CA LYS A 226 -4.00 -21.28 -0.28
C LYS A 226 -3.05 -21.89 -1.33
N ASN A 227 -3.49 -22.89 -2.11
CA ASN A 227 -2.71 -23.45 -3.22
C ASN A 227 -2.82 -22.65 -4.53
N HIS A 228 -3.78 -21.73 -4.68
CA HIS A 228 -3.99 -21.03 -5.94
C HIS A 228 -2.77 -20.26 -6.48
N PRO A 229 -1.87 -19.64 -5.68
CA PRO A 229 -0.69 -18.95 -6.23
C PRO A 229 0.24 -19.92 -6.96
N ILE A 230 0.33 -21.15 -6.46
CA ILE A 230 1.16 -22.22 -7.03
C ILE A 230 0.54 -22.73 -8.33
N ILE A 231 -0.79 -22.86 -8.37
CA ILE A 231 -1.52 -23.30 -9.57
C ILE A 231 -1.43 -22.22 -10.65
N SER A 232 -1.70 -20.96 -10.32
CA SER A 232 -1.53 -19.82 -11.23
C SER A 232 -0.10 -19.74 -11.79
N TYR A 233 0.91 -19.90 -10.93
CA TYR A 233 2.30 -19.98 -11.38
C TYR A 233 2.52 -21.11 -12.38
N PHE A 234 2.06 -22.33 -12.11
CA PHE A 234 2.25 -23.44 -13.05
C PHE A 234 1.52 -23.26 -14.37
N MET A 235 0.41 -22.49 -14.41
CA MET A 235 -0.27 -22.13 -15.65
C MET A 235 0.56 -21.18 -16.53
N ILE A 236 1.44 -20.36 -15.93
CA ILE A 236 2.27 -19.38 -16.65
C ILE A 236 3.76 -19.78 -16.77
N ALA A 237 4.23 -20.75 -15.98
CA ALA A 237 5.64 -21.10 -15.83
C ALA A 237 6.28 -21.50 -17.17
N ASN A 238 5.51 -22.13 -18.06
CA ASN A 238 5.98 -22.60 -19.36
C ASN A 238 5.82 -21.56 -20.51
N ILE A 239 5.51 -20.30 -20.20
CA ILE A 239 5.35 -19.25 -21.22
C ILE A 239 6.66 -18.45 -21.35
N PRO A 240 7.35 -18.53 -22.50
CA PRO A 240 8.61 -17.80 -22.75
C PRO A 240 8.46 -16.29 -22.75
N ASP A 241 7.31 -15.80 -23.23
CA ASP A 241 7.02 -14.37 -23.40
C ASP A 241 6.85 -13.63 -22.06
N LEU A 242 6.76 -14.35 -20.93
CA LEU A 242 6.61 -13.76 -19.60
C LEU A 242 7.95 -13.62 -18.89
N GLN A 243 8.21 -12.41 -18.38
CA GLN A 243 9.39 -12.10 -17.59
C GLN A 243 9.41 -12.88 -16.27
N ASP A 244 10.62 -13.15 -15.77
CA ASP A 244 10.84 -13.86 -14.50
C ASP A 244 10.15 -13.13 -13.32
N SER A 245 10.10 -11.79 -13.37
CA SER A 245 9.44 -10.94 -12.39
C SER A 245 7.95 -11.22 -12.29
N VAL A 246 7.25 -11.30 -13.43
CA VAL A 246 5.81 -11.60 -13.49
C VAL A 246 5.51 -12.92 -12.78
N LYS A 247 6.28 -13.97 -13.12
CA LYS A 247 6.10 -15.31 -12.55
C LYS A 247 6.39 -15.36 -11.06
N SER A 248 7.44 -14.66 -10.63
CA SER A 248 7.81 -14.53 -9.21
C SER A 248 6.74 -13.80 -8.42
N ILE A 249 6.20 -12.69 -8.95
CA ILE A 249 5.12 -11.94 -8.31
C ILE A 249 3.87 -12.83 -8.19
N VAL A 250 3.41 -13.46 -9.28
CA VAL A 250 2.24 -14.37 -9.27
C VAL A 250 2.40 -15.50 -8.25
N LEU A 251 3.57 -16.11 -8.15
CA LEU A 251 3.81 -17.20 -7.21
C LEU A 251 3.76 -16.75 -5.73
N ASN A 252 4.13 -15.50 -5.46
CA ASN A 252 4.34 -14.99 -4.11
C ASN A 252 3.33 -13.91 -3.71
N HIS A 253 2.26 -13.72 -4.48
CA HIS A 253 1.36 -12.58 -4.37
C HIS A 253 0.50 -12.51 -3.09
N HIS A 254 0.60 -13.52 -2.21
CA HIS A 254 0.03 -13.52 -0.86
C HIS A 254 1.13 -13.57 0.22
N ARG A 255 2.36 -13.16 -0.12
CA ARG A 255 3.50 -13.05 0.80
C ARG A 255 4.03 -11.61 0.89
N PRO A 256 3.18 -10.61 1.17
CA PRO A 256 3.64 -9.25 1.45
C PRO A 256 4.71 -9.32 2.56
N HIS A 257 5.90 -8.79 2.28
CA HIS A 257 7.04 -8.93 3.18
C HIS A 257 6.86 -7.99 4.37
N LYS A 258 6.18 -8.45 5.43
CA LYS A 258 5.98 -7.72 6.71
C LYS A 258 7.26 -7.67 7.57
N GLY A 259 8.20 -8.60 7.35
CA GLY A 259 9.35 -8.83 8.21
C GLY A 259 9.22 -10.12 9.03
N GLU A 260 10.02 -10.27 10.08
CA GLU A 260 10.02 -11.44 10.96
C GLU A 260 8.81 -11.46 11.92
N GLY A 261 8.46 -12.65 12.41
CA GLY A 261 7.36 -12.85 13.37
C GLY A 261 6.04 -13.33 12.75
N ILE A 262 4.97 -13.29 13.55
CA ILE A 262 3.65 -13.82 13.17
C ILE A 262 3.06 -12.98 12.01
N ASN A 263 2.69 -13.68 10.94
CA ASN A 263 2.12 -13.08 9.74
C ASN A 263 1.15 -14.05 9.04
N ASN A 264 0.41 -13.51 8.07
CA ASN A 264 -0.58 -14.24 7.28
C ASN A 264 -0.06 -14.71 5.92
N ASN A 265 1.27 -14.72 5.71
CA ASN A 265 1.82 -15.00 4.39
C ASN A 265 1.56 -16.46 3.98
N TYR A 266 1.16 -16.66 2.72
CA TYR A 266 1.06 -17.98 2.13
C TYR A 266 1.37 -17.95 0.63
N PRO A 267 1.80 -19.07 0.04
CA PRO A 267 2.24 -20.29 0.72
C PRO A 267 3.53 -20.07 1.54
N GLN A 268 3.73 -20.87 2.59
CA GLN A 268 4.92 -20.78 3.42
C GLN A 268 6.19 -21.13 2.62
N PRO A 269 7.33 -20.42 2.79
CA PRO A 269 8.51 -20.58 1.92
C PRO A 269 9.01 -22.03 1.84
N LYS A 270 9.07 -22.72 2.98
CA LYS A 270 9.50 -24.12 3.06
C LYS A 270 8.55 -25.06 2.29
N HIS A 271 7.24 -24.88 2.47
CA HIS A 271 6.24 -25.67 1.75
C HIS A 271 6.31 -25.42 0.25
N LEU A 272 6.42 -24.16 -0.15
CA LEU A 272 6.53 -23.76 -1.55
C LEU A 272 7.77 -24.37 -2.22
N VAL A 273 8.95 -24.26 -1.60
CA VAL A 273 10.19 -24.84 -2.11
C VAL A 273 10.08 -26.36 -2.26
N ASN A 274 9.51 -27.05 -1.27
CA ASN A 274 9.31 -28.49 -1.36
C ASN A 274 8.41 -28.88 -2.53
N LYS A 275 7.28 -28.16 -2.70
CA LYS A 275 6.36 -28.42 -3.81
C LYS A 275 7.04 -28.17 -5.16
N LEU A 276 7.79 -27.09 -5.30
CA LEU A 276 8.56 -26.81 -6.51
C LEU A 276 9.64 -27.88 -6.78
N ARG A 277 10.32 -28.39 -5.75
CA ARG A 277 11.30 -29.48 -5.90
C ARG A 277 10.67 -30.78 -6.39
N THR A 278 9.49 -31.14 -5.89
CA THR A 278 8.77 -32.32 -6.40
C THR A 278 8.47 -32.19 -7.90
N TYR A 279 8.08 -31.01 -8.37
CA TYR A 279 7.86 -30.76 -9.79
C TYR A 279 9.17 -30.74 -10.60
N LEU A 280 10.25 -30.22 -10.01
CA LEU A 280 11.57 -30.24 -10.61
C LEU A 280 12.04 -31.68 -10.84
N GLU A 281 11.97 -32.53 -9.82
CA GLU A 281 12.36 -33.94 -9.86
C GLU A 281 11.55 -34.72 -10.90
N LYS A 282 10.26 -34.41 -11.03
CA LYS A 282 9.36 -35.03 -12.00
C LYS A 282 9.74 -34.71 -13.45
N TYR A 283 10.20 -33.50 -13.74
CA TYR A 283 10.40 -33.03 -15.11
C TYR A 283 11.86 -32.90 -15.54
N GLN A 284 12.83 -33.03 -14.62
CA GLN A 284 14.25 -32.84 -14.92
C GLN A 284 14.81 -33.76 -16.02
N THR A 285 14.17 -34.89 -16.28
CA THR A 285 14.58 -35.85 -17.33
C THR A 285 13.87 -35.65 -18.67
N ASP A 286 12.81 -34.84 -18.75
CA ASP A 286 12.12 -34.54 -20.02
C ASP A 286 12.73 -33.27 -20.65
N HIS A 287 13.54 -33.44 -21.69
CA HIS A 287 14.17 -32.34 -22.40
C HIS A 287 13.17 -31.32 -22.99
N ARG A 288 11.93 -31.73 -23.29
CA ARG A 288 10.87 -30.82 -23.76
C ARG A 288 10.35 -29.91 -22.64
N LYS A 289 10.73 -30.18 -21.39
CA LYS A 289 10.38 -29.41 -20.19
C LYS A 289 11.56 -28.61 -19.64
N ASN A 290 12.66 -28.49 -20.38
CA ASN A 290 13.83 -27.72 -19.95
C ASN A 290 13.49 -26.27 -19.54
N TYR A 291 12.56 -25.62 -20.24
CA TYR A 291 12.16 -24.25 -19.92
C TYR A 291 11.54 -24.14 -18.52
N ILE A 292 10.51 -24.95 -18.23
CA ILE A 292 9.86 -24.97 -16.91
C ILE A 292 10.81 -25.44 -15.81
N VAL A 293 11.70 -26.40 -16.08
CA VAL A 293 12.73 -26.86 -15.14
C VAL A 293 13.66 -25.71 -14.75
N ASN A 294 14.13 -24.93 -15.73
CA ASN A 294 14.99 -23.77 -15.49
C ASN A 294 14.25 -22.66 -14.74
N ASP A 295 12.99 -22.41 -15.08
CA ASP A 295 12.15 -21.44 -14.37
C ASP A 295 11.97 -21.82 -12.89
N ILE A 296 11.60 -23.08 -12.61
CA ILE A 296 11.45 -23.58 -11.24
C ILE A 296 12.75 -23.41 -10.44
N LYS A 297 13.91 -23.70 -11.03
CA LYS A 297 15.22 -23.49 -10.37
C LYS A 297 15.44 -22.02 -10.01
N LYS A 298 15.10 -21.09 -10.90
CA LYS A 298 15.18 -19.64 -10.63
C LYS A 298 14.23 -19.24 -9.49
N GLN A 299 12.98 -19.70 -9.50
CA GLN A 299 12.02 -19.39 -8.45
C GLN A 299 12.45 -19.93 -7.08
N ILE A 300 12.92 -21.18 -7.02
CA ILE A 300 13.48 -21.76 -5.79
C ILE A 300 14.64 -20.91 -5.28
N LYS A 301 15.58 -20.52 -6.15
CA LYS A 301 16.71 -19.67 -5.77
C LYS A 301 16.22 -18.35 -5.17
N GLY A 302 15.31 -17.64 -5.84
CA GLY A 302 14.76 -16.36 -5.37
C GLY A 302 14.08 -16.46 -4.00
N ILE A 303 13.32 -17.54 -3.77
CA ILE A 303 12.66 -17.79 -2.47
C ILE A 303 13.70 -18.06 -1.37
N VAL A 304 14.71 -18.88 -1.64
CA VAL A 304 15.73 -19.27 -0.64
C VAL A 304 16.64 -18.09 -0.30
N THR A 305 17.01 -17.27 -1.28
CA THR A 305 17.87 -16.10 -1.06
C THR A 305 17.10 -14.85 -0.63
N ASN A 306 15.77 -14.96 -0.45
CA ASN A 306 14.87 -13.83 -0.19
C ASN A 306 15.03 -12.67 -1.20
N SER A 307 15.42 -12.98 -2.44
CA SER A 307 15.56 -12.01 -3.53
C SER A 307 14.25 -12.00 -4.32
N LEU A 308 13.23 -11.40 -3.69
CA LEU A 308 11.87 -11.32 -4.22
C LEU A 308 11.52 -9.85 -4.50
N PHE A 309 10.59 -9.65 -5.43
CA PHE A 309 10.02 -8.34 -5.78
C PHE A 309 9.05 -7.88 -4.67
N SER A 310 9.58 -7.65 -3.46
CA SER A 310 8.80 -7.47 -2.22
C SER A 310 7.84 -6.27 -2.28
N GLU A 311 8.25 -5.19 -2.94
CA GLU A 311 7.40 -4.02 -3.20
C GLU A 311 6.19 -4.40 -4.08
N ASP A 312 6.45 -4.99 -5.24
CA ASP A 312 5.41 -5.38 -6.22
C ASP A 312 4.45 -6.43 -5.65
N ILE A 313 4.98 -7.38 -4.88
CA ILE A 313 4.16 -8.36 -4.14
C ILE A 313 3.25 -7.64 -3.13
N GLY A 314 3.78 -6.65 -2.42
CA GLY A 314 3.01 -5.83 -1.47
C GLY A 314 1.88 -5.05 -2.17
N ILE A 315 2.20 -4.36 -3.27
CA ILE A 315 1.24 -3.61 -4.09
C ILE A 315 0.12 -4.52 -4.58
N LEU A 316 0.47 -5.66 -5.19
CA LEU A 316 -0.51 -6.61 -5.70
C LEU A 316 -1.40 -7.16 -4.56
N SER A 317 -0.79 -7.54 -3.43
CA SER A 317 -1.52 -8.11 -2.28
C SER A 317 -2.60 -7.16 -1.76
N ILE A 318 -2.24 -5.90 -1.50
CA ILE A 318 -3.17 -4.91 -0.90
C ILE A 318 -4.23 -4.47 -1.91
N ALA A 319 -3.86 -4.32 -3.19
CA ALA A 319 -4.80 -4.09 -4.28
C ALA A 319 -5.81 -5.24 -4.41
N GLY A 320 -5.35 -6.49 -4.22
CA GLY A 320 -6.17 -7.69 -4.26
C GLY A 320 -7.16 -7.77 -3.10
N GLU A 321 -6.72 -7.45 -1.87
CA GLU A 321 -7.61 -7.41 -0.71
C GLU A 321 -8.71 -6.36 -0.88
N PHE A 322 -8.35 -5.15 -1.34
CA PHE A 322 -9.33 -4.11 -1.64
C PHE A 322 -10.31 -4.53 -2.75
N ALA A 323 -9.82 -5.06 -3.86
CA ALA A 323 -10.64 -5.56 -4.96
C ALA A 323 -11.61 -6.66 -4.51
N SER A 324 -11.15 -7.58 -3.66
CA SER A 324 -11.99 -8.66 -3.13
C SER A 324 -13.07 -8.12 -2.18
N LEU A 325 -12.72 -7.18 -1.28
CA LEU A 325 -13.65 -6.58 -0.32
C LEU A 325 -14.78 -5.80 -1.01
N THR A 326 -14.42 -4.99 -2.01
CA THR A 326 -15.35 -4.09 -2.73
C THR A 326 -16.09 -4.76 -3.89
N THR A 327 -15.86 -6.06 -4.13
CA THR A 327 -16.58 -6.84 -5.14
C THR A 327 -17.51 -7.84 -4.47
N ALA A 328 -18.72 -8.00 -5.01
CA ALA A 328 -19.67 -9.00 -4.54
C ALA A 328 -19.05 -10.40 -4.66
N GLN A 329 -18.97 -11.12 -3.56
CA GLN A 329 -18.51 -12.51 -3.52
C GLN A 329 -19.72 -13.43 -3.43
N SER A 330 -19.55 -14.71 -3.80
CA SER A 330 -20.61 -15.73 -3.67
C SER A 330 -21.13 -15.89 -2.23
N TRP A 331 -20.31 -15.57 -1.24
CA TRP A 331 -20.58 -15.74 0.19
C TRP A 331 -20.75 -14.43 0.96
N ARG A 332 -20.63 -13.26 0.31
CA ARG A 332 -20.73 -11.93 0.96
C ARG A 332 -21.00 -10.83 -0.07
N GLY A 333 -21.93 -9.92 0.22
CA GLY A 333 -22.12 -8.69 -0.56
C GLY A 333 -20.88 -7.77 -0.56
N PRO A 334 -20.76 -6.83 -1.52
CA PRO A 334 -19.64 -5.90 -1.56
C PRO A 334 -19.61 -5.03 -0.29
N VAL A 335 -18.41 -4.68 0.17
CA VAL A 335 -18.22 -3.75 1.30
C VAL A 335 -17.94 -2.37 0.73
N GLU A 336 -18.52 -1.35 1.35
CA GLU A 336 -18.30 0.05 0.98
C GLU A 336 -16.79 0.40 1.02
N PRO A 337 -16.28 1.22 0.07
CA PRO A 337 -14.85 1.45 -0.07
C PRO A 337 -14.16 1.99 1.20
N VAL A 338 -14.78 2.96 1.88
CA VAL A 338 -14.26 3.52 3.14
C VAL A 338 -14.15 2.42 4.20
N LYS A 339 -15.16 1.55 4.29
CA LYS A 339 -15.16 0.41 5.23
C LYS A 339 -14.11 -0.63 4.83
N ALA A 340 -13.88 -0.86 3.54
CA ALA A 340 -12.83 -1.75 3.05
C ALA A 340 -11.42 -1.25 3.44
N LEU A 341 -11.15 0.06 3.33
CA LEU A 341 -9.91 0.67 3.82
C LEU A 341 -9.71 0.42 5.32
N LYS A 342 -10.73 0.66 6.14
CA LYS A 342 -10.66 0.40 7.59
C LYS A 342 -10.35 -1.06 7.91
N LEU A 343 -11.00 -2.00 7.21
CA LEU A 343 -10.74 -3.44 7.38
C LEU A 343 -9.31 -3.84 6.96
N ILE A 344 -8.77 -3.26 5.89
CA ILE A 344 -7.38 -3.48 5.46
C ILE A 344 -6.42 -2.95 6.52
N LEU A 345 -6.66 -1.76 7.08
CA LEU A 345 -5.86 -1.20 8.16
C LEU A 345 -5.87 -2.13 9.38
N ASN A 346 -7.05 -2.61 9.80
CA ASN A 346 -7.22 -3.47 10.97
C ASN A 346 -6.59 -4.86 10.78
N ASN A 347 -6.45 -5.32 9.53
CA ASN A 347 -5.70 -6.55 9.18
C ASN A 347 -4.19 -6.31 8.97
N SER A 348 -3.77 -5.05 8.80
CA SER A 348 -2.39 -4.69 8.43
C SER A 348 -1.37 -5.16 9.46
N PHE A 349 -1.81 -5.26 10.72
CA PHE A 349 -1.32 -6.14 11.81
C PHE A 349 -0.37 -7.21 11.31
N PHE A 350 -0.93 -8.18 10.61
CA PHE A 350 -0.31 -9.45 10.27
C PHE A 350 -0.01 -9.60 8.77
N ALA A 351 -0.33 -8.58 7.96
CA ALA A 351 -0.30 -8.67 6.50
C ALA A 351 0.78 -7.79 5.88
N TYR A 352 0.79 -6.48 6.12
CA TYR A 352 1.58 -5.55 5.31
C TYR A 352 2.73 -4.94 6.10
N ASN A 353 3.85 -4.63 5.43
CA ASN A 353 4.83 -3.71 5.99
C ASN A 353 4.29 -2.26 5.95
N GLU A 354 4.99 -1.37 6.66
CA GLU A 354 4.60 0.03 6.76
C GLU A 354 4.66 0.76 5.41
N LYS A 355 5.69 0.52 4.59
CA LYS A 355 5.85 1.17 3.28
C LYS A 355 4.65 0.89 2.39
N THR A 356 4.32 -0.38 2.15
CA THR A 356 3.18 -0.79 1.31
C THR A 356 1.87 -0.19 1.81
N LEU A 357 1.67 -0.18 3.14
CA LEU A 357 0.46 0.38 3.74
C LEU A 357 0.39 1.90 3.47
N ARG A 358 1.47 2.62 3.76
CA ARG A 358 1.56 4.07 3.57
C ARG A 358 1.34 4.45 2.11
N ASP A 359 2.08 3.82 1.21
CA ASP A 359 2.00 4.08 -0.23
C ASP A 359 0.58 3.81 -0.76
N PHE A 360 -0.13 2.78 -0.25
CA PHE A 360 -1.52 2.52 -0.61
C PHE A 360 -2.45 3.66 -0.18
N TYR A 361 -2.40 4.09 1.06
CA TYR A 361 -3.31 5.14 1.53
C TYR A 361 -2.98 6.53 0.98
N GLU A 362 -1.69 6.87 0.90
CA GLU A 362 -1.22 8.17 0.42
C GLU A 362 -1.45 8.34 -1.09
N HIS A 363 -1.20 7.29 -1.88
CA HIS A 363 -1.29 7.40 -3.33
C HIS A 363 -2.65 7.01 -3.89
N VAL A 364 -3.40 6.09 -3.29
CA VAL A 364 -4.69 5.63 -3.87
C VAL A 364 -5.85 5.64 -2.90
N GLY A 365 -5.62 5.66 -1.58
CA GLY A 365 -6.67 5.56 -0.57
C GLY A 365 -7.81 6.58 -0.75
N LEU A 366 -7.46 7.86 -0.95
CA LEU A 366 -8.47 8.90 -1.14
C LEU A 366 -9.25 8.72 -2.46
N SER A 367 -8.55 8.41 -3.56
CA SER A 367 -9.14 8.13 -4.88
C SER A 367 -10.08 6.91 -4.87
N LEU A 368 -9.86 5.97 -3.95
CA LEU A 368 -10.70 4.80 -3.75
C LEU A 368 -11.91 5.07 -2.86
N CYS A 369 -12.07 6.25 -2.26
CA CYS A 369 -13.13 6.54 -1.29
C CYS A 369 -13.96 7.77 -1.63
N GLY A 370 -14.12 8.09 -2.92
CA GLY A 370 -14.92 9.26 -3.33
C GLY A 370 -14.39 10.58 -2.76
N ASN A 371 -13.11 10.64 -2.42
CA ASN A 371 -12.46 11.76 -1.74
C ASN A 371 -12.89 12.02 -0.30
N GLU A 372 -13.42 11.01 0.35
CA GLU A 372 -13.70 11.06 1.78
C GLU A 372 -12.47 10.59 2.58
N PRO A 373 -12.04 11.37 3.59
CA PRO A 373 -10.98 10.92 4.48
C PRO A 373 -11.50 9.74 5.31
N PHE A 374 -10.78 8.62 5.26
CA PHE A 374 -11.17 7.40 5.98
C PHE A 374 -10.78 7.42 7.46
N ILE A 375 -9.85 8.31 7.85
CA ILE A 375 -9.54 8.67 9.24
C ILE A 375 -9.85 10.14 9.48
N LYS A 376 -10.44 10.47 10.63
CA LYS A 376 -10.91 11.81 10.98
C LYS A 376 -10.35 12.24 12.34
N VAL A 377 -10.33 13.56 12.55
CA VAL A 377 -10.01 14.11 13.88
C VAL A 377 -11.07 13.66 14.87
N GLY A 378 -10.63 13.19 16.03
CA GLY A 378 -11.48 12.58 17.06
C GLY A 378 -11.56 11.06 17.00
N ASP A 379 -11.15 10.43 15.89
CA ASP A 379 -11.17 8.97 15.79
C ASP A 379 -10.17 8.33 16.78
N TYR A 380 -10.57 7.20 17.37
CA TYR A 380 -9.71 6.36 18.19
C TYR A 380 -8.93 5.37 17.32
N VAL A 381 -7.62 5.30 17.55
CA VAL A 381 -6.72 4.39 16.84
C VAL A 381 -5.86 3.60 17.80
N ILE A 382 -5.44 2.42 17.38
CA ILE A 382 -4.41 1.64 18.05
C ILE A 382 -3.12 1.76 17.27
N VAL A 383 -2.07 2.16 17.96
CA VAL A 383 -0.72 2.18 17.43
C VAL A 383 0.09 1.02 18.00
N ALA A 384 0.92 0.41 17.16
CA ALA A 384 1.93 -0.54 17.57
C ALA A 384 3.30 0.11 17.53
N SER A 385 4.12 -0.12 18.55
CA SER A 385 5.55 0.22 18.59
C SER A 385 6.36 -0.97 19.08
N GLN A 386 7.65 -1.00 18.74
CA GLN A 386 8.59 -2.01 19.20
C GLN A 386 9.65 -1.36 20.08
N ASP A 387 10.00 -2.00 21.19
CA ASP A 387 11.16 -1.60 21.99
C ASP A 387 12.47 -2.17 21.42
N SER A 388 13.59 -1.84 22.07
CA SER A 388 14.92 -2.33 21.73
C SER A 388 15.07 -3.86 21.80
N ASN A 389 14.17 -4.54 22.51
CA ASN A 389 14.13 -6.00 22.65
C ASN A 389 13.13 -6.66 21.68
N GLN A 390 12.66 -5.92 20.67
CA GLN A 390 11.64 -6.35 19.70
C GLN A 390 10.28 -6.71 20.33
N LYS A 391 10.03 -6.32 21.59
CA LYS A 391 8.72 -6.50 22.21
C LYS A 391 7.76 -5.46 21.66
N VAL A 392 6.61 -5.93 21.19
CA VAL A 392 5.55 -5.08 20.64
C VAL A 392 4.67 -4.56 21.77
N PHE A 393 4.39 -3.25 21.75
CA PHE A 393 3.44 -2.59 22.65
C PHE A 393 2.32 -1.96 21.83
N PHE A 394 1.11 -1.97 22.40
CA PHE A 394 -0.07 -1.37 21.79
C PHE A 394 -0.58 -0.22 22.64
N GLU A 395 -0.86 0.89 21.99
CA GLU A 395 -1.28 2.13 22.64
C GLU A 395 -2.58 2.61 21.99
N VAL A 396 -3.52 3.04 22.82
CA VAL A 396 -4.74 3.72 22.37
C VAL A 396 -4.41 5.20 22.24
N CYS A 397 -4.75 5.77 21.09
CA CYS A 397 -4.57 7.18 20.81
C CYS A 397 -5.86 7.77 20.20
N VAL A 398 -6.00 9.08 20.29
CA VAL A 398 -7.00 9.85 19.55
C VAL A 398 -6.32 10.72 18.50
N ILE A 399 -6.90 10.81 17.32
CA ILE A 399 -6.40 11.67 16.24
C ILE A 399 -6.70 13.14 16.57
N ARG A 400 -5.67 13.98 16.59
CA ARG A 400 -5.77 15.42 16.86
C ARG A 400 -5.67 16.27 15.61
N GLU A 401 -4.77 15.91 14.71
CA GLU A 401 -4.60 16.59 13.44
C GLU A 401 -4.36 15.55 12.36
N SER A 402 -4.99 15.71 11.20
CA SER A 402 -4.82 14.79 10.08
C SER A 402 -4.84 15.55 8.76
N LYS A 403 -3.95 15.18 7.84
CA LYS A 403 -4.04 15.57 6.44
C LYS A 403 -4.94 14.57 5.70
N LYS A 404 -5.72 15.05 4.74
CA LYS A 404 -6.75 14.26 4.02
C LYS A 404 -6.25 12.90 3.49
N ASN A 405 -4.96 12.77 3.13
CA ASN A 405 -4.40 11.57 2.49
C ASN A 405 -3.33 10.87 3.33
N SER A 406 -3.19 11.20 4.61
CA SER A 406 -2.09 10.67 5.44
C SER A 406 -2.59 9.63 6.43
N ILE A 407 -1.85 8.52 6.57
CA ILE A 407 -2.01 7.59 7.71
C ILE A 407 -1.06 7.87 8.85
N ARG A 408 -0.40 9.03 8.80
CA ARG A 408 0.56 9.48 9.80
C ARG A 408 0.06 10.77 10.47
N PRO A 409 -1.13 10.80 11.09
CA PRO A 409 -1.66 12.00 11.75
C PRO A 409 -0.86 12.38 13.02
N ALA A 410 -1.19 13.54 13.59
CA ALA A 410 -0.85 13.83 14.97
C ALA A 410 -1.83 13.12 15.90
N LEU A 411 -1.28 12.41 16.87
CA LEU A 411 -1.96 11.55 17.82
C LEU A 411 -1.74 12.05 19.23
N GLU A 412 -2.76 11.92 20.07
CA GLU A 412 -2.60 12.08 21.51
C GLU A 412 -2.82 10.74 22.19
N ARG A 413 -1.86 10.34 23.02
CA ARG A 413 -1.90 9.07 23.75
C ARG A 413 -2.97 9.10 24.84
N ILE A 414 -3.81 8.06 24.84
CA ILE A 414 -4.77 7.79 25.92
C ILE A 414 -4.16 6.81 26.93
N GLY A 415 -3.52 5.74 26.46
CA GLY A 415 -2.97 4.71 27.35
C GLY A 415 -2.41 3.50 26.61
N THR A 416 -2.02 2.46 27.35
CA THR A 416 -1.62 1.15 26.80
C THR A 416 -2.75 0.14 26.91
N ILE A 417 -2.87 -0.76 25.94
CA ILE A 417 -3.92 -1.78 25.87
C ILE A 417 -3.35 -3.12 25.40
N THR A 418 -3.98 -4.22 25.81
CA THR A 418 -3.68 -5.57 25.29
C THR A 418 -4.70 -5.96 24.21
N PRO A 419 -4.27 -6.30 22.99
CA PRO A 419 -5.15 -6.82 21.95
C PRO A 419 -5.44 -8.32 22.15
N LYS A 420 -6.64 -8.75 21.73
CA LYS A 420 -7.04 -10.15 21.64
C LYS A 420 -6.77 -10.69 20.24
N PHE A 421 -5.80 -11.58 20.10
CA PHE A 421 -5.50 -12.23 18.82
C PHE A 421 -6.27 -13.55 18.67
N ILE A 422 -6.80 -13.78 17.47
CA ILE A 422 -7.39 -15.06 17.10
C ILE A 422 -6.78 -15.57 15.79
N ASN A 423 -6.79 -16.89 15.62
CA ASN A 423 -6.33 -17.56 14.41
C ASN A 423 -7.35 -18.62 13.98
N ASN A 424 -8.25 -18.23 13.08
CA ASN A 424 -9.18 -19.14 12.41
C ASN A 424 -8.73 -19.36 10.97
N GLY A 425 -7.44 -19.68 10.79
CA GLY A 425 -6.79 -19.84 9.48
C GLY A 425 -6.17 -18.56 8.89
N LYS A 426 -6.51 -17.39 9.48
CA LYS A 426 -5.88 -16.08 9.30
C LYS A 426 -5.77 -15.41 10.68
N PHE A 427 -4.60 -14.91 11.05
CA PHE A 427 -4.38 -14.11 12.25
C PHE A 427 -5.06 -12.75 12.11
N ARG A 428 -5.81 -12.34 13.14
CA ARG A 428 -6.42 -11.01 13.22
C ARG A 428 -6.54 -10.53 14.67
N ILE A 429 -6.64 -9.22 14.82
CA ILE A 429 -7.09 -8.59 16.07
C ILE A 429 -8.62 -8.76 16.11
N SER A 430 -9.12 -9.35 17.17
CA SER A 430 -10.56 -9.60 17.39
C SER A 430 -11.23 -8.60 18.33
N GLY A 431 -10.42 -7.77 18.98
CA GLY A 431 -10.85 -6.82 19.99
C GLY A 431 -9.72 -6.57 20.99
N PHE A 432 -10.08 -5.97 22.13
CA PHE A 432 -9.13 -5.52 23.15
C PHE A 432 -9.61 -5.90 24.55
N GLU A 433 -8.67 -6.12 25.47
CA GLU A 433 -8.96 -6.42 26.88
C GLU A 433 -9.20 -5.12 27.65
N LYS A 434 -10.46 -4.78 27.95
CA LYS A 434 -10.85 -3.51 28.58
C LYS A 434 -10.12 -3.28 29.91
N GLU A 435 -9.96 -4.33 30.69
CA GLU A 435 -9.32 -4.34 32.01
C GLU A 435 -7.80 -4.11 31.93
N SER A 436 -7.20 -4.32 30.76
CA SER A 436 -5.77 -4.08 30.53
C SER A 436 -5.45 -2.61 30.24
N LEU A 437 -6.47 -1.75 30.04
CA LEU A 437 -6.27 -0.35 29.71
C LEU A 437 -5.59 0.39 30.86
N LYS A 438 -4.37 0.86 30.62
CA LYS A 438 -3.64 1.72 31.57
C LYS A 438 -3.54 3.13 31.00
N LEU A 439 -4.32 4.04 31.58
CA LEU A 439 -4.40 5.43 31.15
C LEU A 439 -3.08 6.17 31.41
N ASP A 440 -2.61 6.96 30.44
CA ASP A 440 -1.44 7.82 30.59
C ASP A 440 -1.88 9.26 30.91
N ARG A 441 -1.67 9.67 32.16
CA ARG A 441 -1.98 11.02 32.64
C ARG A 441 -1.22 12.13 31.91
N ARG A 442 -0.08 11.82 31.29
CA ARG A 442 0.77 12.81 30.60
C ARG A 442 0.22 13.21 29.23
N ARG A 443 -0.63 12.36 28.62
CA ARG A 443 -1.25 12.58 27.30
C ARG A 443 -0.25 13.08 26.25
N ALA A 444 0.82 12.32 26.07
CA ALA A 444 1.87 12.67 25.12
C ALA A 444 1.28 12.83 23.71
N ILE A 445 1.70 13.89 23.02
CA ILE A 445 1.35 14.14 21.62
C ILE A 445 2.47 13.59 20.74
N PHE A 446 2.11 12.71 19.82
CA PHE A 446 2.99 12.17 18.80
C PHE A 446 2.61 12.76 17.46
N ASN A 447 3.56 13.32 16.73
CA ASN A 447 3.30 13.73 15.35
C ASN A 447 3.95 12.70 14.42
N LEU A 448 3.14 11.80 13.86
CA LEU A 448 3.67 10.74 13.01
C LEU A 448 4.23 11.30 11.69
N GLU A 449 3.83 12.50 11.24
CA GLU A 449 4.42 13.14 10.06
C GLU A 449 5.85 13.65 10.31
N ARG A 450 6.15 14.11 11.54
CA ARG A 450 7.45 14.70 11.88
C ARG A 450 8.42 13.61 12.36
N ASN A 451 9.34 13.18 11.48
CA ASN A 451 10.50 12.31 11.74
C ASN A 451 10.26 11.00 12.51
N ALA A 452 10.55 9.86 11.86
CA ALA A 452 11.00 8.60 12.46
C ALA A 452 10.27 8.04 13.71
N ASP A 453 9.05 8.49 14.01
CA ASP A 453 8.26 7.85 15.07
C ASP A 453 7.97 6.40 14.60
N PRO A 454 8.48 5.38 15.33
CA PRO A 454 8.34 3.98 14.94
C PRO A 454 6.91 3.48 15.16
N ARG A 455 6.02 4.29 15.75
CA ARG A 455 4.61 3.97 15.88
C ARG A 455 3.96 3.89 14.51
N ARG A 456 3.23 2.80 14.34
CA ARG A 456 2.38 2.57 13.19
C ARG A 456 0.95 2.42 13.66
N ILE A 457 0.01 3.09 12.99
CA ILE A 457 -1.41 2.79 13.18
C ILE A 457 -1.68 1.40 12.60
N VAL A 458 -2.20 0.52 13.44
CA VAL A 458 -2.48 -0.89 13.11
C VAL A 458 -3.95 -1.26 13.23
N TYR A 459 -4.77 -0.38 13.80
CA TYR A 459 -6.19 -0.58 13.96
C TYR A 459 -6.89 0.78 14.12
N LEU A 460 -8.03 0.95 13.46
CA LEU A 460 -8.99 2.02 13.70
C LEU A 460 -10.15 1.43 14.49
N VAL A 461 -10.46 2.02 15.66
CA VAL A 461 -11.61 1.64 16.48
C VAL A 461 -12.81 2.36 15.92
N ASP A 462 -13.65 1.64 15.18
CA ASP A 462 -14.77 2.21 14.44
C ASP A 462 -16.09 1.97 15.20
N PRO A 463 -16.99 2.97 15.32
CA PRO A 463 -18.22 2.81 16.10
C PRO A 463 -19.19 1.76 15.53
N GLU A 464 -19.13 1.44 14.23
CA GLU A 464 -19.95 0.37 13.64
C GLU A 464 -19.29 -1.01 13.76
N LEU A 465 -17.94 -1.07 13.71
CA LEU A 465 -17.21 -2.34 13.75
C LEU A 465 -16.87 -2.79 15.18
N ASP A 466 -16.72 -1.83 16.10
CA ASP A 466 -16.17 -2.00 17.45
C ASP A 466 -17.03 -1.29 18.52
N GLU A 467 -18.35 -1.16 18.30
CA GLU A 467 -19.33 -0.42 19.13
C GLU A 467 -19.03 -0.50 20.65
N GLU A 468 -18.95 -1.71 21.19
CA GLU A 468 -18.77 -1.95 22.63
C GLU A 468 -17.43 -1.44 23.20
N PHE A 469 -16.39 -1.41 22.37
CA PHE A 469 -15.07 -0.91 22.76
C PHE A 469 -14.94 0.59 22.49
N PHE A 470 -15.56 1.08 21.42
CA PHE A 470 -15.66 2.51 21.12
C PHE A 470 -16.34 3.26 22.27
N ASP A 471 -17.53 2.82 22.68
CA ASP A 471 -18.30 3.42 23.78
C ASP A 471 -17.54 3.39 25.11
N TYR A 472 -16.76 2.33 25.33
CA TYR A 472 -15.92 2.22 26.51
C TYR A 472 -14.81 3.28 26.48
N LEU A 473 -14.09 3.42 25.36
CA LEU A 473 -13.05 4.44 25.22
C LEU A 473 -13.60 5.85 25.35
N ASP A 474 -14.78 6.11 24.79
CA ASP A 474 -15.41 7.43 24.84
C ASP A 474 -15.73 7.86 26.28
N LYS A 475 -16.35 6.96 27.05
CA LYS A 475 -16.58 7.15 28.49
C LYS A 475 -15.28 7.36 29.27
N GLN A 476 -14.22 6.63 28.94
CA GLN A 476 -12.92 6.83 29.61
C GLN A 476 -12.31 8.19 29.26
N ALA A 477 -12.43 8.64 28.01
CA ALA A 477 -11.92 9.94 27.57
C ALA A 477 -12.65 11.11 28.24
N GLU A 478 -13.98 11.03 28.37
CA GLU A 478 -14.81 12.02 29.08
C GLU A 478 -14.44 12.11 30.57
N ASN A 479 -14.33 10.96 31.24
CA ASN A 479 -13.93 10.89 32.65
C ASN A 479 -12.52 11.46 32.89
N PHE A 480 -11.64 11.35 31.89
CA PHE A 480 -10.30 11.91 31.97
C PHE A 480 -10.25 13.43 31.72
N ALA A 481 -11.20 13.96 30.95
CA ALA A 481 -11.35 15.40 30.70
C ALA A 481 -11.97 16.13 31.90
N SER A 482 -12.96 15.53 32.56
CA SER A 482 -13.67 16.11 33.71
C SER A 482 -12.79 16.25 34.97
N VAL A 483 -11.82 15.37 35.17
CA VAL A 483 -10.85 15.45 36.28
C VAL A 483 -9.94 16.69 36.18
N LYS A 484 -9.67 17.20 34.97
CA LYS A 484 -8.89 18.45 34.78
C LYS A 484 -9.67 19.71 35.16
N THR A 485 -10.99 19.73 34.95
CA THR A 485 -11.84 20.90 35.28
C THR A 485 -12.09 21.04 36.78
N VAL A 486 -12.01 19.95 37.55
CA VAL A 486 -12.18 19.99 39.01
C VAL A 486 -10.90 20.43 39.73
N SER A 487 -9.72 20.19 39.15
CA SER A 487 -8.44 20.56 39.80
C SER A 487 -8.01 22.02 39.61
N THR A 488 -8.80 22.86 38.91
CA THR A 488 -8.51 24.30 38.71
C THR A 488 -9.50 25.21 39.44
N GLY A 489 -10.31 24.66 40.37
CA GLY A 489 -11.45 25.37 40.94
C GLY A 489 -11.63 25.22 42.44
N THR A 490 -10.57 25.21 43.24
CA THR A 490 -10.63 25.47 44.70
C THR A 490 -9.24 25.80 45.24
N ASP A 491 -8.85 27.08 45.22
CA ASP A 491 -8.00 27.69 46.25
C ASP A 491 -7.92 29.20 46.01
N ASP A 492 -8.99 29.90 46.34
CA ASP A 492 -8.94 31.34 46.62
C ASP A 492 -9.98 31.66 47.69
N THR A 493 -9.70 31.19 48.91
CA THR A 493 -10.34 31.74 50.10
C THR A 493 -9.35 31.81 51.26
N ILE A 494 -8.97 33.05 51.56
CA ILE A 494 -8.77 33.61 52.91
C ILE A 494 -7.45 33.25 53.61
N LYS A 495 -6.55 34.24 53.70
CA LYS A 495 -6.05 34.77 54.99
C LYS A 495 -5.72 36.27 54.88
N ASN A 496 -6.64 37.09 55.38
CA ASN A 496 -6.31 38.37 55.99
C ASN A 496 -6.18 38.14 57.50
N VAL A 497 -5.03 38.56 58.05
CA VAL A 497 -4.68 39.11 59.37
C VAL A 497 -3.22 38.83 59.62
#